data_AF-A0A952CRN9-F1
#
_entry.id   AF-A0A952CRN9-F1
#
_cell.length_a   1.000
_cell.length_b   1.000
_cell.length_c   1.000
_cell.angle_alpha   90.00
_cell.angle_beta   90.00
_cell.angle_gamma   90.00
#
_symmetry.space_group_name_H-M   'P 1'
#
loop_
_entity.id
_entity.type
_entity.pdbx_description
1 polymer ?
#
loop_
_entity_poly.entity_id
_entity_poly.type
_entity_poly.pdbx_seq_one_letter_code
_entity_poly.pdbx_strand_id
1 'polypeptide(L)'
;ALRTAAPTPAPTATASAPLHSEQFSLVLKDGLLVTFQELETDPFGALRDRLRQAKGRIRKMGVDYLAYTLIDLVVDQYFDVLEAYGDDLEALEEEILRGPERGSLERINELRRDLLVVRRAAWPLRDVLASAQRKDLTYFSPEVATYLRDAQDHAVQVMDAVETQREQITGLHDVYLSLLSVRMNDVMKVLTVIATIFIPLTFLAGVYGTNFEFMPEYRLRWAYPVFWLVNLTLAGWMIAAFRRRGWL
;
A
#
# COMPACT_ATOMS: atom_id res chain seq x y z
N ALA A 1 -10.93 17.68 -41.89
CA ALA A 1 -11.43 17.96 -40.53
C ALA A 1 -10.44 17.36 -39.54
N LEU A 2 -9.46 18.16 -39.11
CA LEU A 2 -8.43 17.77 -38.14
C LEU A 2 -9.06 17.81 -36.75
N ARG A 3 -9.29 16.63 -36.16
CA ARG A 3 -9.79 16.50 -34.80
C ARG A 3 -8.59 16.59 -33.86
N THR A 4 -8.47 17.74 -33.21
CA THR A 4 -7.55 18.01 -32.10
C THR A 4 -7.70 16.93 -31.04
N ALA A 5 -6.66 16.10 -30.86
CA ALA A 5 -6.54 15.21 -29.73
C ALA A 5 -6.38 16.06 -28.46
N ALA A 6 -7.27 15.85 -27.49
CA ALA A 6 -7.16 16.47 -26.18
C ALA A 6 -5.83 16.03 -25.52
N PRO A 7 -5.18 16.89 -24.73
CA PRO A 7 -3.96 16.51 -24.01
C PRO A 7 -4.30 15.39 -23.02
N THR A 8 -3.64 14.25 -23.19
CA THR A 8 -3.60 13.15 -22.22
C THR A 8 -3.21 13.73 -20.86
N PRO A 9 -3.94 13.43 -19.76
CA PRO A 9 -3.51 13.88 -18.44
C PRO A 9 -2.12 13.32 -18.16
N ALA A 10 -1.25 14.18 -17.63
CA ALA A 10 0.10 13.81 -17.25
C ALA A 10 0.07 12.61 -16.29
N PRO A 11 0.99 11.63 -16.44
CA PRO A 11 1.06 10.51 -15.53
C PRO A 11 1.32 11.05 -14.12
N THR A 12 0.40 10.76 -13.22
CA THR A 12 0.57 10.94 -11.78
C THR A 12 1.86 10.23 -11.38
N ALA A 13 2.78 10.97 -10.76
CA ALA A 13 4.05 10.42 -10.28
C ALA A 13 3.77 9.26 -9.29
N THR A 14 4.69 8.29 -9.25
CA THR A 14 4.68 7.07 -8.40
C THR A 14 3.70 5.95 -8.79
N ALA A 15 3.81 5.45 -10.02
CA ALA A 15 3.57 4.02 -10.25
C ALA A 15 4.93 3.38 -10.47
N SER A 16 5.39 2.55 -9.53
CA SER A 16 6.44 1.56 -9.80
C SER A 16 6.05 0.82 -11.08
N ALA A 17 7.05 0.52 -11.94
CA ALA A 17 6.78 -0.13 -13.22
C ALA A 17 5.95 -1.41 -12.99
N PRO A 18 4.97 -1.70 -13.86
CA PRO A 18 4.08 -2.83 -13.65
C PRO A 18 4.87 -4.12 -13.43
N LEU A 19 4.48 -4.91 -12.43
CA LEU A 19 5.14 -6.17 -12.13
C LEU A 19 4.99 -7.12 -13.34
N HIS A 20 6.14 -7.49 -13.91
CA HIS A 20 6.21 -8.47 -14.98
C HIS A 20 6.76 -9.78 -14.42
N SER A 21 5.98 -10.85 -14.52
CA SER A 21 6.41 -12.20 -14.20
C SER A 21 6.85 -12.90 -15.48
N GLU A 22 8.06 -13.44 -15.49
CA GLU A 22 8.59 -14.26 -16.58
C GLU A 22 8.82 -15.69 -16.10
N GLN A 23 8.48 -16.68 -16.91
CA GLN A 23 8.81 -18.07 -16.60
C GLN A 23 10.24 -18.39 -17.04
N PHE A 24 11.10 -18.72 -16.06
CA PHE A 24 12.43 -19.26 -16.32
C PHE A 24 12.48 -20.76 -16.04
N SER A 25 12.89 -21.55 -17.04
CA SER A 25 12.98 -23.02 -16.89
C SER A 25 14.42 -23.50 -17.09
N LEU A 26 14.84 -24.45 -16.25
CA LEU A 26 16.17 -25.03 -16.29
C LEU A 26 16.07 -26.56 -16.45
N VAL A 27 16.91 -27.13 -17.31
CA VAL A 27 17.08 -28.58 -17.45
C VAL A 27 18.55 -28.92 -17.35
N LEU A 28 18.92 -29.70 -16.32
CA LEU A 28 20.26 -30.20 -16.08
C LEU A 28 20.32 -31.69 -16.40
N LYS A 29 21.24 -32.10 -17.28
CA LYS A 29 21.45 -33.50 -17.63
C LYS A 29 22.88 -33.75 -18.07
N ASP A 30 23.58 -34.73 -17.49
CA ASP A 30 24.87 -35.25 -17.96
C ASP A 30 25.93 -34.18 -18.29
N GLY A 31 26.03 -33.13 -17.47
CA GLY A 31 26.96 -32.02 -17.72
C GLY A 31 26.51 -31.02 -18.79
N LEU A 32 25.25 -31.07 -19.20
CA LEU A 32 24.57 -30.09 -20.06
C LEU A 32 23.52 -29.33 -19.24
N LEU A 33 23.51 -28.02 -19.37
CA LEU A 33 22.48 -27.14 -18.81
C LEU A 33 21.78 -26.41 -19.95
N VAL A 34 20.46 -26.60 -20.04
CA VAL A 34 19.60 -25.92 -20.99
C VAL A 34 18.66 -24.99 -20.24
N THR A 35 18.57 -23.75 -20.68
CA THR A 35 17.70 -22.72 -20.09
C THR A 35 16.70 -22.21 -21.11
N PHE A 36 15.46 -22.02 -20.69
CA PHE A 36 14.39 -21.44 -21.50
C PHE A 36 13.91 -20.13 -20.85
N GLN A 37 13.80 -19.09 -21.68
CA GLN A 37 13.37 -17.73 -21.33
C GLN A 37 12.24 -17.33 -22.30
N GLU A 38 11.32 -16.48 -21.83
CA GLU A 38 10.19 -16.02 -22.64
C GLU A 38 10.47 -14.66 -23.29
N LEU A 39 11.25 -13.80 -22.63
CA LEU A 39 11.53 -12.45 -23.07
C LEU A 39 12.99 -12.30 -23.55
N GLU A 40 13.24 -11.28 -24.37
CA GLU A 40 14.60 -10.95 -24.83
C GLU A 40 15.45 -10.24 -23.75
N THR A 41 14.84 -9.83 -22.64
CA THR A 41 15.54 -9.30 -21.47
C THR A 41 16.43 -10.38 -20.86
N ASP A 42 17.74 -10.15 -20.87
CA ASP A 42 18.73 -11.09 -20.32
C ASP A 42 19.22 -10.64 -18.94
N PRO A 43 18.61 -11.11 -17.83
CA PRO A 43 19.11 -10.81 -16.49
C PRO A 43 20.46 -11.46 -16.19
N PHE A 44 20.91 -12.41 -17.03
CA PHE A 44 22.12 -13.19 -16.78
C PHE A 44 23.36 -12.64 -17.48
N GLY A 45 23.32 -11.40 -18.00
CA GLY A 45 24.45 -10.76 -18.68
C GLY A 45 25.71 -10.72 -17.80
N ALA A 46 25.56 -10.33 -16.53
CA ALA A 46 26.66 -10.32 -15.56
C ALA A 46 27.26 -11.71 -15.33
N LEU A 47 26.44 -12.76 -15.32
CA LEU A 47 26.89 -14.14 -15.21
C LEU A 47 27.70 -14.57 -16.45
N ARG A 48 27.24 -14.22 -17.65
CA ARG A 48 27.93 -14.50 -18.92
C ARG A 48 29.29 -13.81 -18.99
N ASP A 49 29.38 -12.59 -18.46
CA ASP A 49 30.65 -11.86 -18.40
C ASP A 49 31.61 -12.46 -17.37
N ARG A 50 31.12 -12.90 -16.21
CA ARG A 50 31.92 -13.67 -15.23
C ARG A 50 32.47 -14.96 -15.85
N LEU A 51 31.65 -15.66 -16.63
CA LEU A 51 32.06 -16.84 -17.42
C LEU A 51 33.15 -16.50 -18.43
N ARG A 52 32.99 -15.44 -19.24
CA ARG A 52 33.95 -15.05 -20.27
C ARG A 52 35.29 -14.61 -19.67
N GLN A 53 35.26 -13.88 -18.55
CA GLN A 53 36.45 -13.34 -17.89
C GLN A 53 37.11 -14.30 -16.89
N ALA A 54 36.59 -15.52 -16.76
CA ALA A 54 37.05 -16.52 -15.78
C ALA A 54 37.12 -16.00 -14.33
N LYS A 55 36.21 -15.09 -13.96
CA LYS A 55 36.14 -14.52 -12.61
C LYS A 55 35.46 -15.50 -11.65
N GLY A 56 36.09 -15.75 -10.50
CA GLY A 56 35.54 -16.58 -9.43
C GLY A 56 35.69 -18.10 -9.65
N ARG A 57 34.73 -18.88 -9.13
CA ARG A 57 34.76 -20.35 -9.14
C ARG A 57 34.00 -20.99 -10.29
N ILE A 58 33.19 -20.22 -11.03
CA ILE A 58 32.29 -20.70 -12.09
C ILE A 58 33.00 -21.56 -13.15
N ARG A 59 34.22 -21.20 -13.57
CA ARG A 59 35.00 -21.98 -14.56
C ARG A 59 35.72 -23.20 -13.98
N LYS A 60 35.83 -23.28 -12.65
CA LYS A 60 36.54 -24.34 -11.93
C LYS A 60 35.59 -25.44 -11.42
N MET A 61 34.30 -25.13 -11.34
CA MET A 61 33.25 -26.01 -10.87
C MET A 61 32.51 -26.67 -12.04
N GLY A 62 31.70 -27.69 -11.73
CA GLY A 62 30.85 -28.38 -12.71
C GLY A 62 29.64 -27.56 -13.16
N VAL A 63 28.87 -28.14 -14.07
CA VAL A 63 27.66 -27.54 -14.64
C VAL A 63 26.52 -27.45 -13.61
N ASP A 64 26.56 -28.29 -12.59
CA ASP A 64 25.70 -28.22 -11.41
C ASP A 64 25.87 -26.91 -10.64
N TYR A 65 27.10 -26.39 -10.53
CA TYR A 65 27.36 -25.08 -9.93
C TYR A 65 26.85 -23.92 -10.79
N LEU A 66 26.92 -24.06 -12.13
CA LEU A 66 26.34 -23.06 -13.02
C LEU A 66 24.81 -23.02 -12.87
N ALA A 67 24.16 -24.18 -12.75
CA ALA A 67 22.73 -24.27 -12.47
C ALA A 67 22.38 -23.61 -11.13
N TYR A 68 23.14 -23.90 -10.06
CA TYR A 68 22.99 -23.18 -8.79
C TYR A 68 23.12 -21.67 -8.97
N THR A 69 24.17 -21.19 -9.66
CA THR A 69 24.41 -19.74 -9.81
C THR A 69 23.27 -19.03 -10.55
N LEU A 70 22.61 -19.70 -11.50
CA LEU A 70 21.42 -19.16 -12.16
C LEU A 70 20.23 -19.08 -11.22
N ILE A 71 20.03 -20.11 -10.39
CA ILE A 71 18.95 -20.13 -9.41
C ILE A 71 19.18 -19.05 -8.35
N ASP A 72 20.40 -18.92 -7.85
CA ASP A 72 20.85 -17.90 -6.89
C ASP A 72 20.54 -16.49 -7.42
N LEU A 73 20.90 -16.19 -8.66
CA LEU A 73 20.59 -14.90 -9.28
C LEU A 73 19.07 -14.64 -9.39
N VAL A 74 18.27 -15.68 -9.67
CA VAL A 74 16.81 -15.55 -9.70
C VAL A 74 16.24 -15.31 -8.29
N VAL A 75 16.80 -15.95 -7.26
CA VAL A 75 16.42 -15.70 -5.86
C VAL A 75 16.77 -14.26 -5.47
N ASP A 76 17.97 -13.79 -5.83
CA ASP A 76 18.44 -12.44 -5.52
C ASP A 76 17.51 -11.34 -6.08
N GLN A 77 16.97 -11.54 -7.29
CA GLN A 77 16.02 -10.61 -7.90
C GLN A 77 14.73 -10.42 -7.09
N TYR A 78 14.32 -11.41 -6.29
CA TYR A 78 13.17 -11.21 -5.40
C TYR A 78 13.48 -10.20 -4.30
N PHE A 79 14.72 -10.10 -3.83
CA PHE A 79 15.09 -9.08 -2.85
C PHE A 79 15.03 -7.68 -3.44
N ASP A 80 15.55 -7.48 -4.66
CA ASP A 80 15.46 -6.19 -5.36
C ASP A 80 13.99 -5.73 -5.51
N VAL A 81 13.11 -6.67 -5.85
CA VAL A 81 11.66 -6.41 -5.98
C VAL A 81 11.05 -6.09 -4.61
N LEU A 82 11.39 -6.84 -3.56
CA LEU A 82 10.87 -6.62 -2.21
C LEU A 82 11.36 -5.33 -1.58
N GLU A 83 12.59 -4.90 -1.87
CA GLU A 83 13.13 -3.61 -1.45
C GLU A 83 12.31 -2.47 -2.06
N ALA A 84 12.08 -2.52 -3.39
CA ALA A 84 11.25 -1.53 -4.07
C ALA A 84 9.81 -1.46 -3.51
N TYR A 85 9.18 -2.62 -3.24
CA TYR A 85 7.86 -2.64 -2.60
C TYR A 85 7.88 -2.15 -1.15
N GLY A 86 8.99 -2.37 -0.44
CA GLY A 86 9.20 -1.83 0.91
C GLY A 86 9.23 -0.30 0.91
N ASP A 87 10.00 0.29 -0.01
CA ASP A 87 10.08 1.74 -0.20
C ASP A 87 8.70 2.34 -0.57
N ASP A 88 7.98 1.71 -1.51
CA ASP A 88 6.64 2.13 -1.90
C ASP A 88 5.64 2.06 -0.72
N LEU A 89 5.76 1.03 0.13
CA LEU A 89 4.93 0.87 1.31
C LEU A 89 5.21 1.93 2.37
N GLU A 90 6.49 2.23 2.65
CA GLU A 90 6.88 3.29 3.59
C GLU A 90 6.40 4.66 3.12
N ALA A 91 6.54 4.95 1.82
CA ALA A 91 6.03 6.19 1.23
C ALA A 91 4.49 6.31 1.37
N LEU A 92 3.76 5.21 1.17
CA LEU A 92 2.31 5.18 1.31
C LEU A 92 1.86 5.29 2.77
N GLU A 93 2.63 4.71 3.70
CA GLU A 93 2.39 4.88 5.14
C GLU A 93 2.52 6.35 5.55
N GLU A 94 3.58 7.02 5.11
CA GLU A 94 3.79 8.43 5.41
C GLU A 94 2.68 9.33 4.81
N GLU A 95 2.22 9.04 3.59
CA GLU A 95 1.08 9.70 2.95
C GLU A 95 -0.18 9.57 3.81
N ILE A 96 -0.53 8.35 4.21
CA ILE A 96 -1.76 8.06 4.97
C ILE A 96 -1.72 8.76 6.33
N LEU A 97 -0.59 8.75 7.02
CA LEU A 97 -0.41 9.41 8.31
C LEU A 97 -0.53 10.94 8.23
N ARG A 98 -0.07 11.57 7.14
CA ARG A 98 -0.25 13.01 6.90
C ARG A 98 -1.70 13.37 6.55
N GLY A 99 -2.42 12.43 5.95
CA GLY A 99 -3.84 12.51 5.72
C GLY A 99 -4.20 11.85 4.39
N PRO A 100 -5.14 10.89 4.36
CA PRO A 100 -5.41 10.09 3.17
C PRO A 100 -5.92 10.94 2.01
N GLU A 101 -5.34 10.69 0.83
CA GLU A 101 -5.69 11.30 -0.45
C GLU A 101 -6.74 10.48 -1.22
N ARG A 102 -7.25 11.06 -2.31
CA ARG A 102 -8.09 10.33 -3.26
C ARG A 102 -7.20 9.38 -4.06
N GLY A 103 -7.17 8.11 -3.67
CA GLY A 103 -6.38 7.07 -4.34
C GLY A 103 -5.54 6.21 -3.40
N SER A 104 -5.35 6.62 -2.14
CA SER A 104 -4.52 5.86 -1.18
C SER A 104 -5.01 4.41 -1.00
N LEU A 105 -6.35 4.20 -0.98
CA LEU A 105 -6.92 2.86 -0.91
C LEU A 105 -6.66 2.02 -2.17
N GLU A 106 -6.61 2.63 -3.34
CA GLU A 106 -6.31 1.93 -4.60
C GLU A 106 -4.85 1.46 -4.55
N ARG A 107 -3.93 2.34 -4.17
CA ARG A 107 -2.50 2.02 -3.99
C ARG A 107 -2.26 0.93 -2.94
N ILE A 108 -2.95 0.97 -1.79
CA ILE A 108 -2.90 -0.11 -0.78
C ILE A 108 -3.27 -1.46 -1.42
N ASN A 109 -4.34 -1.47 -2.21
CA ASN A 109 -4.83 -2.69 -2.84
C ASN A 109 -3.94 -3.17 -4.00
N GLU A 110 -3.29 -2.26 -4.72
CA GLU A 110 -2.30 -2.58 -5.75
C GLU A 110 -1.09 -3.27 -5.14
N LEU A 111 -0.44 -2.66 -4.13
CA LEU A 111 0.67 -3.27 -3.39
C LEU A 111 0.31 -4.66 -2.84
N ARG A 112 -0.90 -4.80 -2.28
CA ARG A 112 -1.39 -6.09 -1.78
C ARG A 112 -1.50 -7.14 -2.89
N ARG A 113 -1.97 -6.76 -4.07
CA ARG A 113 -2.13 -7.67 -5.22
C ARG A 113 -0.77 -8.08 -5.76
N ASP A 114 0.15 -7.14 -5.87
CA ASP A 114 1.48 -7.39 -6.41
C ASP A 114 2.31 -8.29 -5.49
N LEU A 115 2.30 -8.05 -4.17
CA LEU A 115 2.92 -8.98 -3.21
C LEU A 115 2.31 -10.38 -3.24
N LEU A 116 1.01 -10.51 -3.55
CA LEU A 116 0.39 -11.83 -3.73
C LEU A 116 0.88 -12.54 -5.01
N VAL A 117 1.28 -11.79 -6.05
CA VAL A 117 1.94 -12.35 -7.24
C VAL A 117 3.35 -12.79 -6.88
N VAL A 118 4.13 -11.96 -6.20
CA VAL A 118 5.47 -12.30 -5.71
C VAL A 118 5.44 -13.56 -4.85
N ARG A 119 4.50 -13.65 -3.90
CA ARG A 119 4.33 -14.84 -3.05
C ARG A 119 4.07 -16.10 -3.86
N ARG A 120 3.23 -16.00 -4.90
CA ARG A 120 2.87 -17.14 -5.75
C ARG A 120 4.03 -17.60 -6.62
N ALA A 121 4.93 -16.70 -7.00
CA ALA A 121 6.13 -17.02 -7.78
C ALA A 121 7.28 -17.56 -6.89
N ALA A 122 7.47 -16.99 -5.70
CA ALA A 122 8.53 -17.39 -4.77
C ALA A 122 8.26 -18.73 -4.05
N TRP A 123 7.01 -19.05 -3.75
CA TRP A 123 6.67 -20.28 -3.01
C TRP A 123 7.14 -21.58 -3.71
N PRO A 124 6.86 -21.79 -5.01
CA PRO A 124 7.35 -22.98 -5.72
C PRO A 124 8.88 -23.08 -5.73
N LEU A 125 9.59 -21.95 -5.78
CA LEU A 125 11.05 -21.93 -5.79
C LEU A 125 11.63 -22.52 -4.50
N ARG A 126 11.06 -22.17 -3.34
CA ARG A 126 11.41 -22.79 -2.06
C ARG A 126 11.22 -24.31 -2.09
N ASP A 127 10.09 -24.78 -2.61
CA ASP A 127 9.76 -26.22 -2.63
C ASP A 127 10.65 -27.01 -3.61
N VAL A 128 11.00 -26.39 -4.75
CA VAL A 128 11.95 -26.95 -5.72
C VAL A 128 13.35 -27.03 -5.12
N LEU A 129 13.83 -25.97 -4.46
CA LEU A 129 15.13 -25.94 -3.79
C LEU A 129 15.21 -26.96 -2.65
N ALA A 130 14.16 -27.07 -1.84
CA ALA A 130 14.05 -28.08 -0.79
C ALA A 130 14.07 -29.51 -1.37
N SER A 131 13.42 -29.72 -2.52
CA SER A 131 13.40 -31.01 -3.21
C SER A 131 14.76 -31.35 -3.82
N ALA A 132 15.47 -30.37 -4.40
CA ALA A 132 16.78 -30.53 -5.01
C ALA A 132 17.87 -31.00 -4.02
N GLN A 133 17.67 -30.78 -2.72
CA GLN A 133 18.58 -31.25 -1.66
C GLN A 133 18.34 -32.69 -1.21
N ARG A 134 17.27 -33.36 -1.69
CA ARG A 134 17.01 -34.76 -1.31
C ARG A 134 18.10 -35.66 -1.87
N LYS A 135 18.65 -36.54 -1.00
CA LYS A 135 19.78 -37.43 -1.32
C LYS A 135 19.53 -38.38 -2.50
N ASP A 136 18.28 -38.59 -2.86
CA ASP A 136 17.87 -39.48 -3.95
C ASP A 136 18.08 -38.85 -5.35
N LEU A 137 18.44 -37.56 -5.42
CA LEU A 137 18.71 -36.83 -6.65
C LEU A 137 20.22 -36.64 -6.87
N THR A 138 20.81 -37.41 -7.78
CA THR A 138 22.26 -37.39 -8.08
C THR A 138 22.69 -36.24 -8.99
N TYR A 139 21.86 -35.20 -9.18
CA TYR A 139 22.12 -34.13 -10.15
C TYR A 139 23.08 -33.05 -9.63
N PHE A 140 23.20 -32.90 -8.31
CA PHE A 140 24.08 -31.91 -7.68
C PHE A 140 25.17 -32.62 -6.88
N SER A 141 26.42 -32.17 -7.03
CA SER A 141 27.53 -32.68 -6.24
C SER A 141 27.39 -32.31 -4.76
N PRO A 142 28.00 -33.07 -3.82
CA PRO A 142 28.00 -32.73 -2.40
C PRO A 142 28.57 -31.34 -2.09
N GLU A 143 29.51 -30.86 -2.92
CA GLU A 143 30.07 -29.52 -2.83
C GLU A 143 29.01 -28.46 -3.15
N VAL A 144 28.22 -28.65 -4.21
CA VAL A 144 27.13 -27.74 -4.62
C VAL A 144 25.93 -27.81 -3.67
N ALA A 145 25.70 -28.94 -3.01
CA ALA A 145 24.60 -29.10 -2.03
C ALA A 145 24.65 -28.07 -0.89
N THR A 146 25.84 -27.60 -0.49
CA THR A 146 25.97 -26.54 0.53
C THR A 146 25.48 -25.19 -0.01
N TYR A 147 25.76 -24.87 -1.27
CA TYR A 147 25.29 -23.64 -1.91
C TYR A 147 23.79 -23.67 -2.19
N LEU A 148 23.23 -24.83 -2.53
CA LEU A 148 21.78 -25.00 -2.64
C LEU A 148 21.04 -24.78 -1.31
N ARG A 149 21.70 -25.03 -0.18
CA ARG A 149 21.14 -24.72 1.14
C ARG A 149 21.06 -23.23 1.37
N ASP A 150 22.11 -22.50 1.00
CA ASP A 150 22.14 -21.04 1.05
C ASP A 150 21.01 -20.42 0.21
N ALA A 151 20.84 -20.86 -1.04
CA ALA A 151 19.74 -20.41 -1.90
C ALA A 151 18.35 -20.78 -1.34
N GLN A 152 18.21 -21.94 -0.68
CA GLN A 152 16.97 -22.30 0.01
C GLN A 152 16.70 -21.36 1.19
N ASP A 153 17.71 -21.07 2.00
CA ASP A 153 17.60 -20.15 3.13
C ASP A 153 17.21 -18.74 2.65
N HIS A 154 17.80 -18.26 1.55
CA HIS A 154 17.40 -17.01 0.89
C HIS A 154 15.94 -17.06 0.39
N ALA A 155 15.51 -18.16 -0.23
CA ALA A 155 14.10 -18.30 -0.65
C ALA A 155 13.12 -18.30 0.53
N VAL A 156 13.52 -18.83 1.70
CA VAL A 156 12.74 -18.72 2.94
C VAL A 156 12.70 -17.27 3.43
N GLN A 157 13.83 -16.57 3.43
CA GLN A 157 13.88 -15.15 3.82
C GLN A 157 13.00 -14.27 2.92
N VAL A 158 12.98 -14.51 1.61
CA VAL A 158 12.07 -13.85 0.66
C VAL A 158 10.62 -14.07 1.07
N MET A 159 10.25 -15.31 1.42
CA MET A 159 8.89 -15.64 1.85
C MET A 159 8.49 -14.94 3.16
N ASP A 160 9.41 -14.87 4.13
CA ASP A 160 9.19 -14.19 5.41
C ASP A 160 9.07 -12.67 5.22
N ALA A 161 9.86 -12.08 4.33
CA ALA A 161 9.75 -10.67 3.97
C ALA A 161 8.41 -10.35 3.29
N VAL A 162 7.95 -11.19 2.36
CA VAL A 162 6.62 -11.07 1.74
C VAL A 162 5.50 -11.15 2.79
N GLU A 163 5.63 -12.03 3.78
CA GLU A 163 4.66 -12.15 4.87
C GLU A 163 4.63 -10.88 5.72
N THR A 164 5.80 -10.38 6.09
CA THR A 164 5.97 -9.17 6.91
C THR A 164 5.36 -7.96 6.21
N GLN A 165 5.68 -7.72 4.93
CA GLN A 165 5.12 -6.60 4.17
C GLN A 165 3.59 -6.75 4.00
N ARG A 166 3.06 -7.97 3.87
CA ARG A 166 1.61 -8.19 3.82
C ARG A 166 0.92 -7.85 5.14
N GLU A 167 1.53 -8.17 6.26
CA GLU A 167 1.02 -7.77 7.58
C GLU A 167 1.04 -6.24 7.73
N GLN A 168 2.12 -5.58 7.33
CA GLN A 168 2.22 -4.12 7.30
C GLN A 168 1.14 -3.47 6.43
N ILE A 169 0.91 -3.95 5.21
CA ILE A 169 -0.17 -3.48 4.33
C ILE A 169 -1.55 -3.64 5.00
N THR A 170 -1.77 -4.76 5.70
CA THR A 170 -3.03 -5.00 6.41
C THR A 170 -3.20 -4.00 7.55
N GLY A 171 -2.15 -3.76 8.34
CA GLY A 171 -2.15 -2.72 9.37
C GLY A 171 -2.38 -1.33 8.80
N LEU A 172 -1.76 -1.01 7.66
CA LEU A 172 -1.92 0.28 7.00
C LEU A 172 -3.35 0.50 6.49
N HIS A 173 -3.99 -0.55 5.98
CA HIS A 173 -5.41 -0.51 5.60
C HIS A 173 -6.31 -0.19 6.80
N ASP A 174 -6.04 -0.78 7.97
CA ASP A 174 -6.82 -0.50 9.19
C ASP A 174 -6.58 0.92 9.72
N VAL A 175 -5.34 1.41 9.67
CA VAL A 175 -5.02 2.82 9.97
C VAL A 175 -5.78 3.76 9.04
N TYR A 176 -5.80 3.47 7.73
CA TYR A 176 -6.55 4.25 6.74
C TYR A 176 -8.05 4.34 7.10
N LEU A 177 -8.68 3.21 7.42
CA LEU A 177 -10.09 3.19 7.84
C LEU A 177 -10.33 3.97 9.13
N SER A 178 -9.41 3.86 10.10
CA SER A 178 -9.47 4.61 11.36
C SER A 178 -9.41 6.12 11.11
N LEU A 179 -8.49 6.59 10.26
CA LEU A 179 -8.36 8.01 9.92
C LEU A 179 -9.60 8.55 9.17
N LEU A 180 -10.20 7.75 8.29
CA LEU A 180 -11.47 8.11 7.66
C LEU A 180 -12.60 8.25 8.69
N SER A 181 -12.67 7.35 9.67
CA SER A 181 -13.64 7.42 10.76
C SER A 181 -13.43 8.68 11.63
N VAL A 182 -12.19 9.02 11.97
CA VAL A 182 -11.85 10.25 12.68
C VAL A 182 -12.30 11.48 11.89
N ARG A 183 -11.96 11.56 10.60
CA ARG A 183 -12.37 12.67 9.72
C ARG A 183 -13.90 12.79 9.64
N MET A 184 -14.61 11.67 9.52
CA MET A 184 -16.07 11.65 9.52
C MET A 184 -16.64 12.15 10.85
N ASN A 185 -16.08 11.72 11.98
CA ASN A 185 -16.48 12.19 13.30
C ASN A 185 -16.29 13.70 13.44
N ASP A 186 -15.20 14.27 12.93
CA ASP A 186 -14.96 15.71 13.00
C ASP A 186 -15.93 16.50 12.12
N VAL A 187 -16.22 16.03 10.90
CA VAL A 187 -17.26 16.63 10.04
C VAL A 187 -18.63 16.59 10.72
N MET A 188 -18.99 15.45 11.33
CA MET A 188 -20.26 15.29 12.04
C MET A 188 -20.35 16.19 13.27
N LYS A 189 -19.27 16.38 14.03
CA LYS A 189 -19.21 17.33 15.15
C LYS A 189 -19.48 18.76 14.67
N VAL A 190 -18.80 19.21 13.60
CA VAL A 190 -18.99 20.56 13.05
C VAL A 190 -20.44 20.78 12.62
N LEU A 191 -21.01 19.84 11.87
CA LEU A 191 -22.41 19.92 11.44
C LEU A 191 -23.37 19.96 12.64
N THR A 192 -23.12 19.14 13.66
CA THR A 192 -23.94 19.07 14.88
C THR A 192 -23.86 20.38 15.67
N VAL A 193 -22.67 20.96 15.83
CA VAL A 193 -22.50 22.25 16.53
C VAL A 193 -23.29 23.35 15.81
N ILE A 194 -23.15 23.46 14.49
CA ILE A 194 -23.90 24.44 13.69
C ILE A 194 -25.41 24.20 13.84
N ALA A 195 -25.88 22.97 13.61
CA ALA A 195 -27.31 22.65 13.68
C ALA A 195 -27.89 22.92 15.07
N THR A 196 -27.20 22.51 16.14
CA THR A 196 -27.69 22.67 17.52
C THR A 196 -27.78 24.16 17.91
N ILE A 197 -26.90 25.02 17.40
CA ILE A 197 -26.99 26.47 17.61
C ILE A 197 -28.15 27.07 16.79
N PHE A 198 -28.26 26.73 15.50
CA PHE A 198 -29.22 27.39 14.62
C PHE A 198 -30.66 26.89 14.76
N ILE A 199 -30.90 25.61 15.07
CA ILE A 199 -32.27 25.05 15.15
C ILE A 199 -33.14 25.78 16.21
N PRO A 200 -32.70 25.97 17.47
CA PRO A 200 -33.48 26.69 18.48
C PRO A 200 -33.66 28.17 18.12
N LEU A 201 -32.61 28.82 17.61
CA LEU A 201 -32.65 30.23 17.20
C LEU A 201 -33.65 30.44 16.06
N THR A 202 -33.62 29.55 15.06
CA THR A 202 -34.56 29.58 13.92
C THR A 202 -35.98 29.28 14.37
N PHE A 203 -36.17 28.37 15.33
CA PHE A 203 -37.47 28.12 15.93
C PHE A 203 -38.02 29.37 16.64
N LEU A 204 -37.21 30.06 17.45
CA LEU A 204 -37.60 31.32 18.10
C LEU A 204 -37.98 32.39 17.06
N ALA A 205 -37.15 32.58 16.04
CA ALA A 205 -37.44 33.51 14.96
C ALA A 205 -38.71 33.12 14.18
N GLY A 206 -38.94 31.84 13.95
CA GLY A 206 -40.14 31.31 13.32
C GLY A 206 -41.40 31.60 14.13
N VAL A 207 -41.38 31.37 15.44
CA VAL A 207 -42.50 31.68 16.35
C VAL A 207 -42.83 33.17 16.30
N TYR A 208 -41.83 34.06 16.45
CA TYR A 208 -42.06 35.51 16.40
C TYR A 208 -42.34 36.06 14.98
N GLY A 209 -42.04 35.28 13.93
CA GLY A 209 -42.35 35.59 12.53
C GLY A 209 -43.77 35.20 12.10
N THR A 210 -44.57 34.60 12.98
CA THR A 210 -45.96 34.26 12.68
C THR A 210 -46.90 35.45 12.89
N ASN A 211 -47.95 35.52 12.07
CA ASN A 211 -48.95 36.59 12.13
C ASN A 211 -50.06 36.29 13.16
N PHE A 212 -49.73 36.25 14.46
CA PHE A 212 -50.74 36.12 15.52
C PHE A 212 -51.38 37.48 15.86
N GLU A 213 -52.70 37.49 16.01
CA GLU A 213 -53.49 38.70 16.31
C GLU A 213 -53.37 39.15 17.78
N PHE A 214 -53.12 38.21 18.69
CA PHE A 214 -52.94 38.47 20.13
C PHE A 214 -51.58 37.97 20.63
N MET A 215 -50.52 38.73 20.38
CA MET A 215 -49.21 38.54 21.03
C MET A 215 -49.01 39.64 22.10
N PRO A 216 -49.04 39.29 23.40
CA PRO A 216 -48.90 40.27 24.49
C PRO A 216 -47.57 41.03 24.46
N GLU A 217 -46.53 40.46 23.85
CA GLU A 217 -45.17 41.02 23.82
C GLU A 217 -45.02 42.24 22.89
N TYR A 218 -45.85 42.39 21.84
CA TYR A 218 -45.71 43.50 20.85
C TYR A 218 -45.96 44.89 21.43
N ARG A 219 -46.71 44.99 22.54
CA ARG A 219 -46.99 46.28 23.19
C ARG A 219 -45.82 46.78 24.05
N LEU A 220 -44.83 45.92 24.33
CA LEU A 220 -43.62 46.29 25.07
C LEU A 220 -42.55 46.87 24.14
N ARG A 221 -42.20 48.14 24.36
CA ARG A 221 -41.15 48.86 23.62
C ARG A 221 -39.77 48.16 23.66
N TRP A 222 -39.52 47.32 24.67
CA TRP A 222 -38.27 46.57 24.85
C TRP A 222 -38.31 45.13 24.33
N ALA A 223 -39.44 44.66 23.78
CA ALA A 223 -39.57 43.26 23.35
C ALA A 223 -38.54 42.85 22.28
N TYR A 224 -38.29 43.71 21.29
CA TYR A 224 -37.32 43.41 20.23
C TYR A 224 -35.86 43.35 20.73
N PRO A 225 -35.36 44.32 21.53
CA PRO A 225 -34.06 44.17 22.19
C PRO A 225 -33.94 42.95 23.11
N VAL A 226 -34.99 42.64 23.89
CA VAL A 226 -35.00 41.47 24.80
C VAL A 226 -34.95 40.16 24.01
N PHE A 227 -35.66 40.06 22.89
CA PHE A 227 -35.59 38.89 21.99
C PHE A 227 -34.15 38.64 21.50
N TRP A 228 -33.46 39.68 21.02
CA TRP A 228 -32.06 39.56 20.61
C TRP A 228 -31.13 39.17 21.76
N LEU A 229 -31.35 39.74 22.94
CA LEU A 229 -30.59 39.36 24.14
C LEU A 229 -30.76 37.88 24.49
N VAL A 230 -31.99 37.35 24.45
CA VAL A 230 -32.27 35.92 24.69
C VAL A 230 -31.60 35.03 23.63
N ASN A 231 -31.68 35.38 22.35
CA ASN A 231 -31.04 34.60 21.28
C ASN A 231 -29.50 34.62 21.39
N LEU A 232 -28.89 35.77 21.65
CA LEU A 232 -27.44 35.90 21.81
C LEU A 232 -26.94 35.19 23.07
N THR A 233 -27.67 35.28 24.18
CA THR A 233 -27.33 34.55 25.42
C THR A 233 -27.45 33.04 25.23
N LEU A 234 -28.49 32.56 24.55
CA LEU A 234 -28.65 31.15 24.21
C LEU A 234 -27.51 30.65 23.31
N ALA A 235 -27.22 31.35 22.21
CA ALA A 235 -26.12 31.01 21.32
C ALA A 235 -24.76 31.01 22.05
N GLY A 236 -24.50 32.05 22.86
CA GLY A 236 -23.29 32.16 23.66
C GLY A 236 -23.15 31.03 24.69
N TRP A 237 -24.25 30.65 25.35
CA TRP A 237 -24.28 29.53 26.28
C TRP A 237 -23.95 28.21 25.57
N MET A 238 -24.51 27.96 24.39
CA MET A 238 -24.25 26.74 23.61
C MET A 238 -22.80 26.68 23.13
N ILE A 239 -22.25 27.78 22.62
CA ILE A 239 -20.83 27.87 22.22
C ILE A 239 -19.93 27.58 23.43
N ALA A 240 -20.23 28.16 24.60
CA ALA A 240 -19.48 27.92 25.81
C ALA A 240 -19.59 26.47 26.32
N ALA A 241 -20.74 25.83 26.11
CA ALA A 241 -20.95 24.42 26.44
C ALA A 241 -20.15 23.50 25.50
N PHE A 242 -20.14 23.77 24.20
CA PHE A 242 -19.39 22.98 23.21
C PHE A 242 -17.87 23.15 23.36
N ARG A 243 -17.37 24.36 23.63
CA ARG A 243 -15.95 24.59 23.98
C ARG A 243 -15.53 23.79 25.20
N ARG A 244 -16.35 23.78 26.26
CA ARG A 244 -16.07 22.99 27.47
C ARG A 244 -16.02 21.47 27.22
N ARG A 245 -16.68 20.99 26.17
CA ARG A 245 -16.65 19.57 25.77
C ARG A 245 -15.54 19.24 24.78
N GLY A 246 -14.73 20.21 24.35
CA GLY A 246 -13.65 20.02 23.38
C GLY A 246 -14.15 19.74 21.95
N TRP A 247 -15.37 20.15 21.62
CA TRP A 247 -15.94 20.01 20.27
C TRP A 247 -15.68 21.24 19.39
N LEU A 248 -15.06 22.27 19.97
CA LEU A 248 -14.86 23.63 19.45
C LEU A 248 -13.58 24.22 20.03
#